data_AF-R6E214-F1
#
_entry.id   AF-R6E214-F1
#
_cell.length_a   1.000
_cell.length_b   1.000
_cell.length_c   1.000
_cell.angle_alpha   90.00
_cell.angle_beta   90.00
_cell.angle_gamma   90.00
#
_symmetry.space_group_name_H-M   'P 1'
#
loop_
_entity.id
_entity.type
_entity.pdbx_description
1 polymer ?
#
loop_
_entity_poly.entity_id
_entity_poly.type
_entity_poly.pdbx_seq_one_letter_code
_entity_poly.pdbx_strand_id
1 'polypeptide(L)'
;MSMLQYIAQHPWIGVVLVLLIALTIFVWYKAIVSGKRRNEERERIIADLEKEKALRNEFRNPDETTFLPEKDDYRLIVGMCANIQMKLEKATNMNDAFAELSDVKKNVYCLGYVFEDSKNKLSQFFRSNGEPLLSASKAAVNETIGGEFAEIFNKEFIMLDDNDETTSVDNELLAKYDAEFESLMNEKKDEIYKSAADYIRANKAEFLENDNQ
;
A
#
# COMPACT_ATOMS: atom_id res chain seq x y z
N MET A 1 14.02 23.88 63.04
CA MET A 1 15.08 23.00 62.51
C MET A 1 15.10 23.21 61.00
N SER A 2 16.23 23.59 60.39
CA SER A 2 16.30 23.83 58.94
C SER A 2 16.05 22.52 58.18
N MET A 3 15.36 22.58 57.03
CA MET A 3 15.10 21.41 56.17
C MET A 3 16.39 20.65 55.83
N LEU A 4 17.51 21.37 55.72
CA LEU A 4 18.85 20.81 55.48
C LEU A 4 19.39 20.03 56.70
N GLN A 5 19.06 20.46 57.93
CA GLN A 5 19.47 19.75 59.15
C GLN A 5 18.69 18.45 59.34
N TYR A 6 17.42 18.40 58.91
CA TYR A 6 16.59 17.20 58.98
C TYR A 6 17.03 16.12 57.97
N ILE A 7 17.43 16.54 56.76
CA ILE A 7 18.00 15.65 55.73
C ILE A 7 19.35 15.09 56.18
N ALA A 8 20.17 15.88 56.88
CA ALA A 8 21.45 15.44 57.43
C ALA A 8 21.31 14.39 58.55
N GLN A 9 20.23 14.44 59.33
CA GLN A 9 19.92 13.43 60.36
C GLN A 9 19.25 12.17 59.81
N HIS A 10 18.60 12.27 58.65
CA HIS A 10 17.85 11.17 58.02
C HIS A 10 18.22 11.03 56.53
N PRO A 11 19.40 10.47 56.22
CA PRO A 11 19.94 10.41 54.85
C PRO A 11 19.04 9.63 53.86
N TRP A 12 18.19 8.73 54.37
CA TRP A 12 17.19 8.01 53.57
C TRP A 12 16.15 8.95 52.93
N ILE A 13 15.86 10.09 53.54
CA ILE A 13 14.93 11.10 52.99
C ILE A 13 15.54 11.77 51.74
N GLY A 14 16.84 12.04 51.76
CA GLY A 14 17.57 12.53 50.59
C GLY A 14 17.53 11.54 49.42
N VAL A 15 17.69 10.24 49.71
CA VAL A 15 17.60 9.17 48.71
C VAL A 15 16.19 9.08 48.10
N VAL A 16 15.14 9.15 48.93
CA VAL A 16 13.74 9.14 48.47
C VAL A 16 13.45 10.35 47.59
N LEU A 17 13.95 11.54 47.95
CA LEU A 17 13.78 12.75 47.15
C LEU A 17 14.40 12.62 45.75
N VAL A 18 15.64 12.11 45.68
CA VAL A 18 16.34 11.89 44.41
C VAL A 18 15.60 10.86 43.55
N LEU A 19 15.07 9.78 44.16
CA LEU A 19 14.25 8.79 43.47
C LEU A 19 12.96 9.40 42.88
N LEU A 20 12.29 10.27 43.63
CA LEU A 20 11.09 10.96 43.15
C LEU A 20 11.40 11.92 41.99
N ILE A 21 12.53 12.63 42.04
CA ILE A 21 12.98 13.50 40.94
C ILE A 21 13.34 12.67 39.69
N ALA A 22 14.00 11.53 39.86
CA ALA A 22 14.31 10.63 38.75
C ALA A 22 13.03 10.06 38.10
N LEU A 23 12.04 9.67 38.91
CA LEU A 23 10.74 9.18 38.44
C LEU A 23 9.96 10.26 37.66
N THR A 24 9.93 11.51 38.15
CA THR A 24 9.23 12.59 37.44
C THR A 24 9.87 12.90 36.10
N ILE A 25 11.20 12.95 36.03
CA ILE A 25 11.94 13.13 34.76
C ILE A 25 11.65 11.97 33.80
N PHE A 26 11.65 10.73 34.29
CA PHE A 26 11.37 9.55 33.49
C PHE A 26 9.95 9.57 32.88
N VAL A 27 8.95 9.95 33.68
CA VAL A 27 7.55 10.05 33.21
C VAL A 27 7.40 11.16 32.15
N TRP A 28 8.06 12.31 32.35
CA TRP A 28 8.05 13.41 31.37
C TRP A 28 8.73 13.02 30.06
N TYR A 29 9.89 12.36 30.13
CA TYR A 29 10.59 11.86 28.96
C TYR A 29 9.71 10.88 28.16
N LYS A 30 9.07 9.91 28.84
CA LYS A 30 8.17 8.94 28.19
C LYS A 30 6.95 9.62 27.56
N ALA A 31 6.38 10.62 28.21
CA ALA A 31 5.25 11.39 27.67
C ALA A 31 5.64 12.22 26.43
N ILE A 32 6.83 12.85 26.43
CA ILE A 32 7.36 13.60 25.28
C ILE A 32 7.65 12.66 24.11
N VAL A 33 8.30 11.52 24.35
CA VAL A 33 8.59 10.52 23.30
C VAL A 33 7.32 9.94 22.71
N SER A 34 6.33 9.61 23.56
CA SER A 34 5.01 9.14 23.10
C SER A 34 4.26 10.22 22.32
N GLY A 35 4.38 11.49 22.73
CA GLY A 35 3.78 12.62 22.02
C GLY A 35 4.39 12.84 20.64
N LYS A 36 5.73 12.75 20.53
CA LYS A 36 6.45 12.86 19.25
C LYS A 36 6.09 11.76 18.27
N ARG A 37 6.11 10.49 18.70
CA ARG A 37 5.72 9.36 17.85
C ARG A 37 4.29 9.49 17.33
N ARG A 38 3.34 9.85 18.20
CA ARG A 38 1.95 10.09 17.80
C ARG A 38 1.80 11.27 16.85
N ASN A 39 2.63 12.30 16.99
CA ASN A 39 2.61 13.45 16.09
C ASN A 39 3.21 13.10 14.72
N GLU A 40 4.32 12.37 14.68
CA GLU A 40 4.93 11.85 13.45
C GLU A 40 3.99 10.89 12.71
N GLU A 41 3.30 9.99 13.42
CA GLU A 41 2.26 9.13 12.84
C GLU A 41 1.08 9.94 12.29
N ARG A 42 0.62 10.95 13.03
CA ARG A 42 -0.44 11.85 12.54
C ARG A 42 -0.01 12.63 11.31
N GLU A 43 1.20 13.16 11.29
CA GLU A 43 1.75 13.89 10.14
C GLU A 43 1.88 12.97 8.92
N ARG A 44 2.33 11.72 9.11
CA ARG A 44 2.37 10.72 8.02
C ARG A 44 0.97 10.41 7.49
N ILE A 45 0.01 10.14 8.37
CA ILE A 45 -1.39 9.88 7.97
C ILE A 45 -1.97 11.10 7.23
N ILE A 46 -1.73 12.32 7.70
CA ILE A 46 -2.20 13.54 7.02
C ILE A 46 -1.55 13.66 5.64
N ALA A 47 -0.24 13.44 5.52
CA ALA A 47 0.47 13.50 4.25
C ALA A 47 -0.03 12.44 3.25
N ASP A 48 -0.29 11.22 3.73
CA ASP A 48 -0.83 10.14 2.91
C ASP A 48 -2.27 10.47 2.44
N LEU A 49 -3.11 11.01 3.33
CA LEU A 49 -4.46 11.48 2.98
C LEU A 49 -4.44 12.64 1.97
N GLU A 50 -3.52 13.59 2.12
CA GLU A 50 -3.36 14.69 1.17
C GLU A 50 -2.92 14.19 -0.20
N LYS A 51 -1.98 13.25 -0.24
CA LYS A 51 -1.51 12.61 -1.47
C LYS A 51 -2.63 11.83 -2.16
N GLU A 52 -3.41 11.04 -1.41
CA GLU A 52 -4.55 10.30 -1.94
C GLU A 52 -5.63 11.26 -2.45
N LYS A 53 -5.95 12.31 -1.69
CA LYS A 53 -6.94 13.32 -2.10
C LYS A 53 -6.52 14.04 -3.38
N ALA A 54 -5.24 14.40 -3.51
CA ALA A 54 -4.70 15.01 -4.73
C ALA A 54 -4.82 14.07 -5.93
N LEU A 55 -4.45 12.80 -5.76
CA LEU A 55 -4.58 11.77 -6.79
C LEU A 55 -6.05 11.58 -7.21
N ARG A 56 -6.95 11.43 -6.25
CA ARG A 56 -8.40 11.32 -6.50
C ARG A 56 -8.94 12.52 -7.26
N ASN A 57 -8.51 13.73 -6.91
CA ASN A 57 -8.99 14.94 -7.57
C ASN A 57 -8.47 15.06 -9.01
N GLU A 58 -7.19 14.73 -9.22
CA GLU A 58 -6.55 14.73 -10.54
C GLU A 58 -7.23 13.72 -11.49
N PHE A 59 -7.47 12.51 -11.02
CA PHE A 59 -8.03 11.42 -11.84
C PHE A 59 -9.54 11.29 -11.73
N ARG A 60 -10.25 12.25 -11.12
CA ARG A 60 -11.72 12.17 -10.95
C ARG A 60 -12.45 12.10 -12.28
N ASN A 61 -12.04 12.96 -13.21
CA ASN A 61 -12.61 13.09 -14.54
C ASN A 61 -11.45 13.03 -15.54
N PRO A 62 -10.94 11.83 -15.85
CA PRO A 62 -9.84 11.69 -16.79
C PRO A 62 -10.27 12.22 -18.17
N ASP A 63 -9.33 12.86 -18.85
CA ASP A 63 -9.50 13.40 -20.19
C ASP A 63 -8.38 12.90 -21.12
N GLU A 64 -8.41 13.28 -22.39
CA GLU A 64 -7.40 12.88 -23.37
C GLU A 64 -5.97 13.21 -22.92
N THR A 65 -5.79 14.29 -22.15
CA THR A 65 -4.47 14.71 -21.66
C THR A 65 -3.94 13.82 -20.55
N THR A 66 -4.83 13.09 -19.86
CA THR A 66 -4.49 12.12 -18.81
C THR A 66 -3.70 10.94 -19.38
N PHE A 67 -3.98 10.55 -20.64
CA PHE A 67 -3.40 9.37 -21.28
C PHE A 67 -2.21 9.68 -22.19
N LEU A 68 -1.67 10.89 -22.12
CA LEU A 68 -0.55 11.28 -22.98
C LEU A 68 0.73 10.46 -22.63
N PRO A 69 1.54 10.07 -23.63
CA PRO A 69 2.73 9.24 -23.41
C PRO A 69 3.80 9.88 -22.50
N GLU A 70 3.84 11.21 -22.42
CA GLU A 70 4.78 11.96 -21.57
C GLU A 70 4.38 12.00 -20.09
N LYS A 71 3.18 11.52 -19.74
CA LYS A 71 2.74 11.42 -18.34
C LYS A 71 3.44 10.24 -17.67
N ASP A 72 3.71 10.41 -16.38
CA ASP A 72 4.34 9.37 -15.55
C ASP A 72 3.51 8.08 -15.55
N ASP A 73 4.14 6.98 -15.98
CA ASP A 73 3.48 5.68 -16.17
C ASP A 73 2.89 5.14 -14.85
N TYR A 74 3.67 5.21 -13.77
CA TYR A 74 3.23 4.75 -12.46
C TYR A 74 2.05 5.58 -11.93
N ARG A 75 2.13 6.92 -12.06
CA ARG A 75 1.08 7.85 -11.67
C ARG A 75 -0.21 7.59 -12.43
N LEU A 76 -0.13 7.27 -13.74
CA LEU A 76 -1.28 6.88 -14.54
C LEU A 76 -1.94 5.61 -13.98
N ILE A 77 -1.15 4.58 -13.66
CA ILE A 77 -1.67 3.31 -13.13
C ILE A 77 -2.41 3.51 -11.79
N VAL A 78 -1.75 4.11 -10.81
CA VAL A 78 -2.36 4.33 -9.48
C VAL A 78 -3.50 5.35 -9.53
N GLY A 79 -3.43 6.33 -10.43
CA GLY A 79 -4.49 7.31 -10.64
C GLY A 79 -5.75 6.72 -11.24
N MET A 80 -5.61 5.86 -12.24
CA MET A 80 -6.76 5.16 -12.83
C MET A 80 -7.34 4.11 -11.89
N CYS A 81 -6.50 3.43 -11.09
CA CYS A 81 -6.99 2.60 -9.98
C CYS A 81 -7.86 3.42 -9.01
N ALA A 82 -7.38 4.59 -8.56
CA ALA A 82 -8.14 5.48 -7.70
C ALA A 82 -9.45 5.98 -8.36
N ASN A 83 -9.44 6.23 -9.68
CA ASN A 83 -10.66 6.56 -10.44
C ASN A 83 -11.72 5.46 -10.31
N ILE A 84 -11.34 4.21 -10.50
CA ILE A 84 -12.23 3.05 -10.39
C ILE A 84 -12.67 2.87 -8.93
N GLN A 85 -11.74 2.96 -7.97
CA GLN A 85 -12.04 2.86 -6.55
C GLN A 85 -13.11 3.85 -6.10
N MET A 86 -13.05 5.11 -6.58
CA MET A 86 -14.06 6.12 -6.29
C MET A 86 -15.48 5.75 -6.76
N LYS A 87 -15.61 4.91 -7.80
CA LYS A 87 -16.89 4.40 -8.27
C LYS A 87 -17.35 3.22 -7.41
N LEU A 88 -16.44 2.29 -7.14
CA LEU A 88 -16.71 1.10 -6.33
C LEU A 88 -17.14 1.45 -4.90
N GLU A 89 -16.50 2.44 -4.26
CA GLU A 89 -16.83 2.89 -2.90
C GLU A 89 -18.23 3.50 -2.77
N LYS A 90 -18.85 3.93 -3.87
CA LYS A 90 -20.23 4.44 -3.87
C LYS A 90 -21.27 3.34 -4.01
N ALA A 91 -20.86 2.14 -4.43
CA ALA A 91 -21.76 1.01 -4.60
C ALA A 91 -22.24 0.49 -3.24
N THR A 92 -23.45 -0.06 -3.21
CA THR A 92 -23.99 -0.70 -2.00
C THR A 92 -23.25 -2.00 -1.69
N ASN A 93 -22.84 -2.73 -2.73
CA ASN A 93 -21.97 -3.90 -2.62
C ASN A 93 -20.79 -3.74 -3.58
N MET A 94 -19.58 -3.66 -3.01
CA MET A 94 -18.35 -3.44 -3.77
C MET A 94 -17.99 -4.64 -4.65
N ASN A 95 -18.24 -5.88 -4.19
CA ASN A 95 -17.89 -7.08 -4.94
C ASN A 95 -18.78 -7.24 -6.17
N ASP A 96 -20.07 -6.94 -6.06
CA ASP A 96 -20.99 -6.96 -7.20
C ASP A 96 -20.61 -5.87 -8.21
N ALA A 97 -20.35 -4.65 -7.72
CA ALA A 97 -19.92 -3.54 -8.58
C ALA A 97 -18.56 -3.82 -9.26
N PHE A 98 -17.63 -4.48 -8.56
CA PHE A 98 -16.38 -4.93 -9.13
C PHE A 98 -16.62 -6.00 -10.21
N ALA A 99 -17.51 -6.95 -9.98
CA ALA A 99 -17.85 -7.98 -10.95
C ALA A 99 -18.49 -7.41 -12.23
N GLU A 100 -19.22 -6.30 -12.12
CA GLU A 100 -19.85 -5.58 -13.25
C GLU A 100 -18.88 -4.71 -14.07
N LEU A 101 -17.68 -4.42 -13.55
CA LEU A 101 -16.67 -3.70 -14.31
C LEU A 101 -16.28 -4.46 -15.59
N SER A 102 -15.96 -3.71 -16.65
CA SER A 102 -15.30 -4.28 -17.84
C SER A 102 -13.95 -4.89 -17.46
N ASP A 103 -13.50 -5.89 -18.22
CA ASP A 103 -12.24 -6.58 -17.93
C ASP A 103 -11.05 -5.61 -17.93
N VAL A 104 -11.06 -4.60 -18.80
CA VAL A 104 -10.07 -3.50 -18.79
C VAL A 104 -10.09 -2.77 -17.44
N LYS A 105 -11.26 -2.33 -16.96
CA LYS A 105 -11.37 -1.63 -15.68
C LYS A 105 -10.94 -2.52 -14.52
N LYS A 106 -11.28 -3.81 -14.52
CA LYS A 106 -10.81 -4.78 -13.52
C LYS A 106 -9.30 -4.89 -13.54
N ASN A 107 -8.71 -5.07 -14.72
CA ASN A 107 -7.26 -5.21 -14.87
C ASN A 107 -6.51 -4.00 -14.31
N VAL A 108 -6.97 -2.79 -14.66
CA VAL A 108 -6.34 -1.55 -14.18
C VAL A 108 -6.49 -1.36 -12.67
N TYR A 109 -7.65 -1.68 -12.11
CA TYR A 109 -7.86 -1.68 -10.66
C TYR A 109 -6.91 -2.64 -9.96
N CYS A 110 -6.84 -3.89 -10.44
CA CYS A 110 -5.99 -4.93 -9.88
C CYS A 110 -4.50 -4.56 -9.91
N LEU A 111 -4.01 -4.06 -11.05
CA LEU A 111 -2.61 -3.64 -11.20
C LEU A 111 -2.23 -2.52 -10.23
N GLY A 112 -3.15 -1.59 -9.95
CA GLY A 112 -2.92 -0.55 -8.95
C GLY A 112 -2.62 -1.14 -7.56
N TYR A 113 -3.41 -2.13 -7.12
CA TYR A 113 -3.17 -2.82 -5.84
C TYR A 113 -1.92 -3.69 -5.87
N VAL A 114 -1.66 -4.41 -6.97
CA VAL A 114 -0.43 -5.18 -7.13
C VAL A 114 0.77 -4.28 -6.88
N PHE A 115 0.88 -3.13 -7.56
CA PHE A 115 2.03 -2.25 -7.39
C PHE A 115 2.07 -1.48 -6.07
N GLU A 116 0.92 -1.11 -5.49
CA GLU A 116 0.89 -0.39 -4.22
C GLU A 116 1.24 -1.29 -3.03
N ASP A 117 0.73 -2.52 -3.02
CA ASP A 117 0.86 -3.43 -1.88
C ASP A 117 2.07 -4.37 -2.00
N SER A 118 2.65 -4.50 -3.20
CA SER A 118 3.88 -5.27 -3.42
C SER A 118 5.16 -4.42 -3.30
N LYS A 119 5.09 -3.16 -2.86
CA LYS A 119 6.25 -2.23 -2.82
C LYS A 119 7.49 -2.81 -2.15
N ASN A 120 7.30 -3.63 -1.12
CA ASN A 120 8.39 -4.30 -0.44
C ASN A 120 8.59 -5.72 -0.95
N LYS A 121 7.50 -6.48 -1.06
CA LYS A 121 7.47 -7.92 -1.31
C LYS A 121 6.19 -8.30 -2.02
N LEU A 122 6.26 -9.21 -2.98
CA LEU A 122 5.07 -9.66 -3.68
C LEU A 122 4.16 -10.48 -2.75
N SER A 123 4.74 -11.24 -1.84
CA SER A 123 3.99 -12.01 -0.86
C SER A 123 3.17 -11.14 0.10
N GLN A 124 3.52 -9.85 0.23
CA GLN A 124 2.73 -8.88 1.00
C GLN A 124 1.41 -8.55 0.31
N PHE A 125 1.39 -8.42 -1.02
CA PHE A 125 0.16 -8.20 -1.78
C PHE A 125 -0.84 -9.35 -1.55
N PHE A 126 -0.38 -10.61 -1.68
CA PHE A 126 -1.23 -11.78 -1.47
C PHE A 126 -1.76 -11.89 -0.04
N ARG A 127 -0.92 -11.61 0.97
CA ARG A 127 -1.35 -11.69 2.39
C ARG A 127 -2.26 -10.55 2.83
N SER A 128 -2.23 -9.41 2.14
CA SER A 128 -2.99 -8.22 2.53
C SER A 128 -4.35 -8.12 1.84
N ASN A 129 -4.57 -8.93 0.81
CA ASN A 129 -5.73 -8.87 -0.06
C ASN A 129 -6.47 -10.22 -0.09
N GLY A 130 -7.70 -10.21 -0.58
CA GLY A 130 -8.53 -11.41 -0.69
C GLY A 130 -9.33 -11.45 -1.98
N GLU A 131 -10.13 -12.49 -2.16
CA GLU A 131 -10.97 -12.62 -3.35
C GLU A 131 -12.10 -11.58 -3.40
N PRO A 132 -12.50 -11.10 -4.60
CA PRO A 132 -12.09 -11.57 -5.93
C PRO A 132 -10.78 -10.95 -6.49
N LEU A 133 -10.11 -10.09 -5.71
CA LEU A 133 -8.97 -9.30 -6.19
C LEU A 133 -7.77 -10.18 -6.55
N LEU A 134 -7.47 -11.21 -5.76
CA LEU A 134 -6.31 -12.07 -6.00
C LEU A 134 -6.42 -12.81 -7.35
N SER A 135 -7.54 -13.48 -7.59
CA SER A 135 -7.78 -14.19 -8.86
C SER A 135 -7.83 -13.23 -10.04
N ALA A 136 -8.46 -12.06 -9.89
CA ALA A 136 -8.50 -11.04 -10.94
C ALA A 136 -7.11 -10.46 -11.25
N SER A 137 -6.27 -10.22 -10.24
CA SER A 137 -4.90 -9.73 -10.40
C SER A 137 -4.02 -10.70 -11.19
N LYS A 138 -4.24 -12.01 -11.04
CA LYS A 138 -3.55 -13.00 -11.88
C LYS A 138 -3.87 -12.81 -13.36
N ALA A 139 -5.15 -12.65 -13.71
CA ALA A 139 -5.55 -12.39 -15.09
C ALA A 139 -4.95 -11.08 -15.60
N ALA A 140 -5.06 -10.02 -14.80
CA ALA A 140 -4.54 -8.69 -15.13
C ALA A 140 -3.04 -8.71 -15.42
N VAL A 141 -2.24 -9.34 -14.56
CA VAL A 141 -0.78 -9.41 -14.72
C VAL A 141 -0.39 -10.20 -15.96
N ASN A 142 -1.05 -11.33 -16.23
CA ASN A 142 -0.75 -12.16 -17.40
C ASN A 142 -1.12 -11.46 -18.72
N GLU A 143 -2.22 -10.70 -18.74
CA GLU A 143 -2.70 -10.01 -19.94
C GLU A 143 -1.90 -8.73 -20.25
N THR A 144 -1.52 -7.96 -19.23
CA THR A 144 -0.99 -6.59 -19.40
C THR A 144 0.53 -6.48 -19.37
N ILE A 145 1.20 -7.32 -18.58
CA ILE A 145 2.66 -7.27 -18.38
C ILE A 145 3.29 -8.54 -18.96
N GLY A 146 2.78 -9.72 -18.57
CA GLY A 146 3.32 -10.99 -19.01
C GLY A 146 4.78 -11.23 -18.58
N GLY A 147 5.45 -12.12 -19.32
CA GLY A 147 6.89 -12.40 -19.18
C GLY A 147 7.32 -12.83 -17.78
N GLU A 148 8.55 -12.48 -17.41
CA GLU A 148 9.17 -12.84 -16.12
C GLU A 148 8.36 -12.34 -14.92
N PHE A 149 7.74 -11.17 -15.03
CA PHE A 149 6.91 -10.60 -13.95
C PHE A 149 5.68 -11.49 -13.70
N ALA A 150 4.98 -11.89 -14.76
CA ALA A 150 3.84 -12.78 -14.64
C ALA A 150 4.25 -14.20 -14.18
N GLU A 151 5.41 -14.70 -14.59
CA GLU A 151 5.93 -15.98 -14.10
C GLU A 151 6.16 -15.98 -12.58
N ILE A 152 6.84 -14.95 -12.05
CA ILE A 152 7.06 -14.82 -10.60
C ILE A 152 5.73 -14.63 -9.87
N PHE A 153 4.84 -13.80 -10.40
CA PHE A 153 3.51 -13.61 -9.84
C PHE A 153 2.71 -14.90 -9.74
N ASN A 154 2.69 -15.70 -10.81
CA ASN A 154 1.96 -16.96 -10.83
C ASN A 154 2.54 -17.99 -9.84
N LYS A 155 3.87 -18.00 -9.63
CA LYS A 155 4.52 -18.89 -8.65
C LYS A 155 4.05 -18.57 -7.23
N GLU A 156 4.08 -17.29 -6.84
CA GLU A 156 3.62 -16.88 -5.51
C GLU A 156 2.11 -17.01 -5.33
N PHE A 157 1.32 -16.72 -6.38
CA PHE A 157 -0.13 -16.91 -6.36
C PHE A 157 -0.50 -18.34 -5.95
N ILE A 158 0.09 -19.36 -6.59
CA ILE A 158 -0.23 -20.77 -6.29
C ILE A 158 0.18 -21.14 -4.85
N MET A 159 1.29 -20.60 -4.35
CA MET A 159 1.76 -20.90 -2.99
C MET A 159 0.91 -20.26 -1.90
N LEU A 160 0.22 -19.16 -2.19
CA LEU A 160 -0.56 -18.37 -1.23
C LEU A 160 -2.06 -18.35 -1.57
N ASP A 161 -2.51 -19.21 -2.49
CA ASP A 161 -3.92 -19.37 -2.80
C ASP A 161 -4.57 -20.19 -1.69
N ASP A 162 -5.34 -19.51 -0.83
CA ASP A 162 -6.08 -20.15 0.26
C ASP A 162 -7.10 -21.20 -0.22
N ASN A 163 -7.45 -21.21 -1.52
CA ASN A 163 -8.32 -22.23 -2.11
C ASN A 163 -7.56 -23.47 -2.59
N ASP A 164 -6.22 -23.43 -2.67
CA ASP A 164 -5.38 -24.56 -3.02
C ASP A 164 -4.93 -25.32 -1.76
N GLU A 165 -5.73 -26.29 -1.34
CA GLU A 165 -5.39 -27.18 -0.21
C GLU A 165 -4.22 -28.12 -0.49
N THR A 166 -3.71 -28.18 -1.74
CA THR A 166 -2.68 -29.14 -2.16
C THR A 166 -1.26 -28.59 -2.09
N THR A 167 -1.12 -27.26 -2.12
CA THR A 167 0.17 -26.58 -2.06
C THR A 167 0.42 -26.05 -0.64
N SER A 168 1.41 -26.61 0.05
CA SER A 168 1.86 -26.06 1.34
C SER A 168 2.80 -24.88 1.15
N VAL A 169 2.63 -23.83 1.96
CA VAL A 169 3.53 -22.67 1.96
C VAL A 169 4.94 -23.09 2.39
N ASP A 170 5.88 -23.10 1.44
CA ASP A 170 7.31 -23.19 1.71
C ASP A 170 7.90 -21.79 1.91
N ASN A 171 8.26 -21.47 3.15
CA ASN A 171 8.76 -20.15 3.51
C ASN A 171 10.14 -19.83 2.91
N GLU A 172 10.99 -20.83 2.67
CA GLU A 172 12.31 -20.61 2.05
C GLU A 172 12.14 -20.31 0.56
N LEU A 173 11.27 -21.07 -0.11
CA LEU A 173 10.97 -20.86 -1.52
C LEU A 173 10.22 -19.53 -1.75
N LEU A 174 9.29 -19.17 -0.87
CA LEU A 174 8.59 -17.89 -0.94
C LEU A 174 9.57 -16.71 -0.75
N ALA A 175 10.51 -16.81 0.19
CA ALA A 175 11.53 -15.78 0.38
C ALA A 175 12.45 -15.64 -0.86
N LYS A 176 12.70 -16.74 -1.58
CA LYS A 176 13.42 -16.72 -2.85
C LYS A 176 12.62 -16.01 -3.93
N TYR A 177 11.32 -16.27 -4.06
CA TYR A 177 10.47 -15.58 -5.04
C TYR A 177 10.32 -14.09 -4.75
N ASP A 178 10.18 -13.71 -3.47
CA ASP A 178 10.17 -12.30 -3.07
C ASP A 178 11.48 -11.60 -3.48
N ALA A 179 12.63 -12.28 -3.37
CA ALA A 179 13.93 -11.73 -3.78
C ALA A 179 14.09 -11.66 -5.31
N GLU A 180 13.57 -12.66 -6.05
CA GLU A 180 13.51 -12.62 -7.52
C GLU A 180 12.62 -11.45 -7.99
N PHE A 181 11.47 -11.26 -7.35
CA PHE A 181 10.58 -10.13 -7.60
C PHE A 181 11.26 -8.78 -7.33
N GLU A 182 11.92 -8.64 -6.18
CA GLU A 182 12.65 -7.41 -5.83
C GLU A 182 13.76 -7.12 -6.85
N SER A 183 14.53 -8.13 -7.26
CA SER A 183 15.56 -7.98 -8.30
C SER A 183 14.96 -7.53 -9.62
N LEU A 184 13.85 -8.15 -10.05
CA LEU A 184 13.15 -7.82 -11.28
C LEU A 184 12.61 -6.38 -11.25
N MET A 185 12.00 -5.97 -10.14
CA MET A 185 11.50 -4.61 -9.94
C MET A 185 12.61 -3.57 -9.80
N ASN A 186 13.84 -3.95 -9.46
CA ASN A 186 14.99 -3.04 -9.46
C ASN A 186 15.59 -2.88 -10.86
N GLU A 187 15.57 -3.93 -11.68
CA GLU A 187 16.17 -3.94 -13.01
C GLU A 187 15.23 -3.40 -14.09
N LYS A 188 13.96 -3.83 -14.08
CA LYS A 188 13.01 -3.63 -15.19
C LYS A 188 11.78 -2.80 -14.79
N LYS A 189 11.88 -2.03 -13.71
CA LYS A 189 10.77 -1.22 -13.17
C LYS A 189 10.03 -0.42 -14.23
N ASP A 190 10.79 0.36 -14.99
CA ASP A 190 10.24 1.31 -15.95
C ASP A 190 9.60 0.58 -17.13
N GLU A 191 10.16 -0.56 -17.56
CA GLU A 191 9.56 -1.40 -18.60
C GLU A 191 8.24 -2.04 -18.14
N ILE A 192 8.19 -2.52 -16.90
CA ILE A 192 6.98 -3.12 -16.31
C ILE A 192 5.87 -2.07 -16.17
N TYR A 193 6.19 -0.89 -15.63
CA TYR A 193 5.23 0.21 -15.52
C TYR A 193 4.78 0.71 -16.88
N LYS A 194 5.72 0.84 -17.83
CA LYS A 194 5.38 1.21 -19.19
C LYS A 194 4.42 0.23 -19.84
N SER A 195 4.62 -1.08 -19.68
CA SER A 195 3.70 -2.10 -20.24
C SER A 195 2.29 -1.94 -19.70
N ALA A 196 2.14 -1.79 -18.38
CA ALA A 196 0.84 -1.58 -17.75
C ALA A 196 0.20 -0.24 -18.16
N ALA A 197 0.99 0.83 -18.26
CA ALA A 197 0.52 2.14 -18.68
C ALA A 197 0.12 2.16 -20.16
N ASP A 198 0.87 1.49 -21.04
CA ASP A 198 0.55 1.37 -22.46
C ASP A 198 -0.74 0.57 -22.67
N TYR A 199 -1.02 -0.45 -21.85
CA TYR A 199 -2.32 -1.12 -21.82
C TYR A 199 -3.46 -0.15 -21.47
N ILE A 200 -3.28 0.69 -20.43
CA ILE A 200 -4.27 1.72 -20.06
C ILE A 200 -4.50 2.70 -21.22
N ARG A 201 -3.42 3.20 -21.83
CA ARG A 201 -3.49 4.16 -22.94
C ARG A 201 -4.16 3.58 -24.17
N ALA A 202 -3.87 2.32 -24.50
CA ALA A 202 -4.49 1.61 -25.62
C ALA A 202 -6.00 1.46 -25.44
N ASN A 203 -6.46 1.33 -24.19
CA ASN A 203 -7.86 1.16 -23.83
C ASN A 203 -8.50 2.44 -23.23
N LYS A 204 -7.93 3.62 -23.47
CA LYS A 204 -8.38 4.89 -22.86
C LYS A 204 -9.87 5.21 -23.07
N ALA A 205 -10.47 4.72 -24.15
CA ALA A 205 -11.88 4.92 -24.47
C ALA A 205 -12.80 4.44 -23.32
N GLU A 206 -12.45 3.33 -22.66
CA GLU A 206 -13.17 2.77 -21.49
C GLU A 206 -13.27 3.74 -20.30
N PHE A 207 -12.39 4.74 -20.26
CA PHE A 207 -12.26 5.70 -19.17
C PHE A 207 -12.72 7.11 -19.54
N LEU A 208 -12.70 7.44 -20.83
CA LEU A 208 -13.13 8.73 -21.37
C LEU A 208 -14.63 8.80 -21.63
N GLU A 209 -15.27 7.66 -21.88
CA GLU A 209 -16.72 7.60 -21.92
C GLU A 209 -17.23 7.93 -20.52
N ASN A 210 -17.87 9.10 -20.41
CA ASN A 210 -18.69 9.42 -19.26
C ASN A 210 -19.63 8.25 -19.09
N ASP A 211 -19.46 7.46 -18.03
CA ASP A 211 -20.53 6.70 -17.40
C ASP A 211 -21.58 7.75 -16.94
N ASN A 212 -22.26 8.37 -17.91
CA ASN A 212 -23.42 9.22 -17.75
C ASN A 212 -24.58 8.27 -17.48
N GLN A 213 -24.61 7.69 -16.29
CA GLN A 213 -25.79 7.14 -15.63
C GLN A 213 -25.61 7.26 -14.11
#